data_AF-A0A930SSY2-F1
#
_entry.id   AF-A0A930SSY2-F1
#
_cell.length_a   1.000
_cell.length_b   1.000
_cell.length_c   1.000
_cell.angle_alpha   90.00
_cell.angle_beta   90.00
_cell.angle_gamma   90.00
#
_symmetry.space_group_name_H-M   'P 1'
#
loop_
_entity.id
_entity.type
_entity.pdbx_description
1 polymer ?
#
loop_
_entity_poly.entity_id
_entity_poly.type
_entity_poly.pdbx_seq_one_letter_code
_entity_poly.pdbx_strand_id
1 'polypeptide(L)'
;MKTLHSLNVTCDEDQLQRLDLTQRWPTLQKLLHSLQQEKVLSFNTTVLQHVLQSLPTSYEEPRPKMLVHGDLYARHLIIEQGQLRGIHRGDPALDLAAVYTCLPTESHATFWQEYGPVSPETLSLAGFQALYSAAMILNYGLHEQDQALFAAGQQAMLWLQQLC
;
A
#
# COMPACT_ATOMS: atom_id res chain seq x y z
N MET A 1 17.58 -6.15 -14.81
CA MET A 1 16.14 -6.06 -15.15
C MET A 1 15.73 -4.59 -15.09
N LYS A 2 14.87 -4.08 -15.99
CA LYS A 2 14.34 -2.70 -15.88
C LYS A 2 13.03 -2.74 -15.10
N THR A 3 12.94 -1.98 -14.01
CA THR A 3 11.70 -1.81 -13.22
C THR A 3 10.86 -0.69 -13.81
N LEU A 4 9.54 -0.67 -13.54
CA LEU A 4 8.64 0.41 -13.97
C LEU A 4 9.19 1.79 -13.55
N HIS A 5 9.67 1.87 -12.31
CA HIS A 5 10.27 3.06 -11.71
C HIS A 5 11.54 3.58 -12.41
N SER A 6 12.19 2.75 -13.24
CA SER A 6 13.39 3.12 -14.01
C SER A 6 13.09 3.65 -15.43
N LEU A 7 11.82 3.64 -15.84
CA LEU A 7 11.41 4.10 -17.16
C LEU A 7 11.22 5.63 -17.19
N ASN A 8 11.64 6.26 -18.27
CA ASN A 8 11.45 7.69 -18.50
C ASN A 8 10.34 7.90 -19.55
N VAL A 9 9.10 8.03 -19.07
CA VAL A 9 7.90 8.23 -19.89
C VAL A 9 7.15 9.45 -19.37
N THR A 10 6.56 10.24 -20.27
CA THR A 10 5.71 11.39 -19.92
C THR A 10 4.31 10.91 -19.55
N CYS A 11 3.81 11.32 -18.38
CA CYS A 11 2.46 11.05 -17.90
C CYS A 11 2.07 12.11 -16.84
N ASP A 12 0.80 12.12 -16.45
CA ASP A 12 0.26 13.07 -15.47
C ASP A 12 0.85 12.83 -14.06
N GLU A 13 0.75 13.84 -13.20
CA GLU A 13 1.17 13.78 -11.78
C GLU A 13 0.10 13.13 -10.89
N ASP A 14 0.48 12.67 -9.68
CA ASP A 14 -0.49 12.20 -8.68
C ASP A 14 -1.44 13.32 -8.24
N GLN A 15 -2.68 13.26 -8.73
CA GLN A 15 -3.74 14.22 -8.38
C GLN A 15 -4.51 13.84 -7.11
N LEU A 16 -4.40 12.60 -6.64
CA LEU A 16 -5.20 12.12 -5.50
C LEU A 16 -4.48 12.29 -4.17
N GLN A 17 -3.23 12.77 -4.17
CA GLN A 17 -2.47 13.04 -2.95
C GLN A 17 -2.45 11.80 -2.04
N ARG A 18 -2.12 10.65 -2.63
CA ARG A 18 -2.32 9.33 -2.00
C ARG A 18 -1.44 9.13 -0.77
N LEU A 19 -0.30 9.83 -0.69
CA LEU A 19 0.61 9.82 0.44
C LEU A 19 0.59 11.10 1.29
N ASP A 20 -0.40 11.99 1.12
CA ASP A 20 -0.57 13.11 2.05
C ASP A 20 -1.05 12.57 3.41
N LEU A 21 -0.11 12.36 4.31
CA LEU A 21 -0.39 11.83 5.65
C LEU A 21 -1.34 12.73 6.45
N THR A 22 -1.32 14.04 6.22
CA THR A 22 -2.22 14.99 6.90
C THR A 22 -3.68 14.67 6.60
N GLN A 23 -3.98 14.22 5.38
CA GLN A 23 -5.32 13.85 4.94
C GLN A 23 -5.62 12.36 5.16
N ARG A 24 -4.64 11.49 4.90
CA ARG A 24 -4.83 10.04 4.87
C ARG A 24 -4.82 9.42 6.26
N TRP A 25 -4.04 9.97 7.20
CA TRP A 25 -3.98 9.48 8.57
C TRP A 25 -5.34 9.56 9.30
N PRO A 26 -6.04 10.72 9.35
CA PRO A 26 -7.36 10.79 9.98
C PRO A 26 -8.39 9.87 9.33
N THR A 27 -8.31 9.68 8.01
CA THR A 27 -9.19 8.77 7.26
C THR A 27 -8.94 7.32 7.66
N LEU A 28 -7.67 6.91 7.75
CA LEU A 28 -7.29 5.57 8.19
C LEU A 28 -7.81 5.27 9.60
N GLN A 29 -7.65 6.21 10.52
CA GLN A 29 -8.12 6.04 11.90
C GLN A 29 -9.63 5.78 11.96
N LYS A 30 -10.42 6.52 11.17
CA LYS A 30 -11.88 6.33 11.08
C LYS A 30 -12.24 4.96 10.50
N LEU A 31 -11.56 4.53 9.43
CA LEU A 31 -11.78 3.22 8.81
C LEU A 31 -11.48 2.07 9.76
N LEU A 32 -10.34 2.12 10.44
CA LEU A 32 -9.95 1.10 11.41
C LEU A 32 -10.93 1.02 12.57
N HIS A 33 -11.39 2.18 13.07
CA HIS A 33 -12.41 2.22 14.11
C HIS A 33 -13.72 1.58 13.64
N SER A 34 -14.17 1.88 12.42
CA SER A 34 -15.37 1.28 11.82
C SER A 34 -15.26 -0.24 11.73
N LEU A 35 -14.16 -0.74 11.14
CA LEU A 35 -13.90 -2.18 10.98
C LEU A 35 -13.83 -2.93 12.32
N GLN A 36 -13.34 -2.26 13.37
CA GLN A 36 -13.31 -2.81 14.73
C GLN A 36 -14.73 -2.91 15.33
N GLN A 37 -15.59 -1.91 15.14
CA GLN A 37 -16.98 -1.95 15.63
C GLN A 37 -17.79 -3.06 14.95
N GLU A 38 -17.54 -3.28 13.66
CA GLU A 38 -18.17 -4.34 12.86
C GLU A 38 -17.62 -5.75 13.18
N LYS A 39 -16.64 -5.87 14.10
CA LYS A 39 -16.00 -7.13 14.51
C LYS A 39 -15.41 -7.95 13.36
N VAL A 40 -15.06 -7.26 12.26
CA VAL A 40 -14.50 -7.87 11.04
C VAL A 40 -13.05 -8.28 11.25
N LEU A 41 -12.34 -7.58 12.15
CA LEU A 41 -10.96 -7.88 12.51
C LEU A 41 -10.78 -7.81 14.02
N SER A 42 -10.12 -8.83 14.58
CA SER A 42 -9.40 -8.67 15.84
C SER A 42 -8.09 -7.95 15.54
N PHE A 43 -8.08 -6.63 15.62
CA PHE A 43 -6.88 -5.86 15.33
C PHE A 43 -5.84 -6.05 16.43
N ASN A 44 -4.65 -6.55 16.09
CA ASN A 44 -3.50 -6.39 16.96
C ASN A 44 -3.02 -4.93 16.90
N THR A 45 -3.28 -4.15 17.94
CA THR A 45 -2.89 -2.73 18.02
C THR A 45 -1.38 -2.52 17.90
N THR A 46 -0.57 -3.55 18.14
CA THR A 46 0.89 -3.54 17.96
C THR A 46 1.29 -3.21 16.51
N VAL A 47 0.51 -3.64 15.52
CA VAL A 47 0.85 -3.43 14.10
C VAL A 47 0.58 -2.01 13.66
N LEU A 48 -0.52 -1.41 14.15
CA LEU A 48 -0.76 0.02 13.99
C LEU A 48 0.36 0.83 14.64
N GLN A 49 0.76 0.44 15.85
CA GLN A 49 1.85 1.10 16.56
C GLN A 49 3.18 0.97 15.81
N HIS A 50 3.49 -0.19 15.25
CA HIS A 50 4.72 -0.40 14.49
C HIS A 50 4.75 0.45 13.21
N VAL A 51 3.67 0.42 12.41
CA VAL A 51 3.57 1.27 11.21
C VAL A 51 3.70 2.74 11.61
N LEU A 52 3.01 3.16 12.67
CA LEU A 52 3.11 4.53 13.21
C LEU A 52 4.51 4.92 13.68
N GLN A 53 5.19 4.04 14.39
CA GLN A 53 6.56 4.27 14.88
C GLN A 53 7.57 4.29 13.74
N SER A 54 7.28 3.57 12.64
CA SER A 54 8.11 3.55 11.44
C SER A 54 7.91 4.78 10.56
N LEU A 55 6.77 5.48 10.67
CA LEU A 55 6.51 6.69 9.91
C LEU A 55 7.46 7.81 10.38
N PRO A 56 8.26 8.40 9.48
CA PRO A 56 9.10 9.52 9.87
C PRO A 56 8.23 10.75 10.20
N THR A 57 8.69 11.55 11.16
CA THR A 57 8.03 12.80 11.58
C THR A 57 8.06 13.89 10.51
N SER A 58 8.94 13.74 9.53
CA SER A 58 9.11 14.61 8.37
C SER A 58 9.84 13.86 7.27
N TYR A 59 9.58 14.20 6.02
CA TYR A 59 10.27 13.66 4.86
C TYR A 59 11.24 14.68 4.27
N GLU A 60 12.30 14.21 3.62
CA GLU A 60 13.08 15.06 2.73
C GLU A 60 12.25 15.41 1.49
N GLU A 61 12.09 16.72 1.26
CA GLU A 61 11.42 17.28 0.08
C GLU A 61 12.46 17.81 -0.94
N PRO A 62 12.25 17.63 -2.26
CA PRO A 62 11.14 16.91 -2.87
C PRO A 62 11.33 15.39 -2.83
N ARG A 63 10.27 14.66 -2.50
CA ARG A 63 10.22 13.19 -2.64
C ARG A 63 10.42 12.75 -4.10
N PRO A 64 11.00 11.55 -4.35
CA PRO A 64 11.21 11.06 -5.71
C PRO A 64 9.89 10.83 -6.44
N LYS A 65 9.79 11.33 -7.67
CA LYS A 65 8.65 11.09 -8.57
C LYS A 65 9.04 10.16 -9.70
N MET A 66 8.52 8.95 -9.65
CA MET A 66 8.78 7.87 -10.60
C MET A 66 7.50 7.49 -11.33
N LEU A 67 7.63 6.73 -12.43
CA LEU A 67 6.48 6.15 -13.09
C LEU A 67 5.89 5.05 -12.20
N VAL A 68 4.67 5.24 -11.73
CA VAL A 68 3.96 4.32 -10.83
C VAL A 68 2.59 3.97 -11.40
N HIS A 69 2.05 2.80 -11.05
CA HIS A 69 0.63 2.51 -11.24
C HIS A 69 -0.22 3.29 -10.22
N GLY A 70 0.25 3.32 -8.96
CA GLY A 70 -0.29 4.03 -7.81
C GLY A 70 -1.67 3.57 -7.32
N ASP A 71 -2.11 2.41 -7.79
CA ASP A 71 -3.27 1.68 -7.29
C ASP A 71 -3.10 0.16 -7.44
N LEU A 72 -1.89 -0.33 -7.13
CA LEU A 72 -1.53 -1.75 -7.22
C LEU A 72 -2.05 -2.51 -6.01
N TYR A 73 -3.31 -2.94 -6.07
CA TYR A 73 -3.89 -3.93 -5.16
C TYR A 73 -4.40 -5.15 -5.92
N ALA A 74 -4.84 -6.18 -5.21
CA ALA A 74 -5.12 -7.51 -5.74
C ALA A 74 -5.96 -7.57 -7.04
N ARG A 75 -6.89 -6.63 -7.30
CA ARG A 75 -7.65 -6.61 -8.57
C ARG A 75 -6.93 -5.99 -9.75
N HIS A 76 -5.98 -5.10 -9.49
CA HIS A 76 -5.22 -4.41 -10.53
C HIS A 76 -3.93 -5.15 -10.89
N LEU A 77 -3.61 -6.23 -10.16
CA LEU A 77 -2.64 -7.24 -10.57
C LEU A 77 -3.28 -8.25 -11.54
N ILE A 78 -3.74 -7.80 -12.70
CA ILE A 78 -4.09 -8.71 -13.80
C ILE A 78 -2.83 -8.86 -14.66
N ILE A 79 -2.14 -9.99 -14.52
CA ILE A 79 -1.08 -10.38 -15.45
C ILE A 79 -1.75 -10.97 -16.69
N GLU A 80 -2.24 -10.12 -17.59
CA GLU A 80 -2.74 -10.58 -18.90
C GLU A 80 -2.14 -9.72 -20.02
N GLN A 81 -1.36 -10.37 -20.89
CA GLN A 81 -0.80 -9.83 -22.15
C GLN A 81 0.06 -8.54 -22.04
N GLY A 82 0.57 -8.20 -20.85
CA GLY A 82 1.68 -7.25 -20.69
C GLY A 82 1.34 -5.77 -20.92
N GLN A 83 0.06 -5.36 -20.87
CA GLN A 83 -0.31 -3.94 -20.97
C GLN A 83 -0.73 -3.37 -19.61
N LEU A 84 0.18 -2.59 -19.00
CA LEU A 84 -0.11 -1.82 -17.79
C LEU A 84 -0.87 -0.52 -18.20
N ARG A 85 -2.08 -0.33 -17.71
CA ARG A 85 -2.85 0.93 -17.85
C ARG A 85 -2.87 1.66 -16.50
N GLY A 86 -3.09 2.97 -16.49
CA GLY A 86 -3.25 3.75 -15.25
C GLY A 86 -1.96 4.29 -14.63
N ILE A 87 -0.86 4.36 -15.38
CA ILE A 87 0.42 4.87 -14.88
C ILE A 87 0.47 6.41 -14.79
N HIS A 88 1.12 6.93 -13.75
CA HIS A 88 1.32 8.36 -13.50
C HIS A 88 2.67 8.60 -12.82
N ARG A 89 3.06 9.87 -12.64
CA ARG A 89 4.24 10.27 -11.86
C ARG A 89 3.86 10.39 -10.38
N GLY A 90 4.45 9.55 -9.54
CA GLY A 90 4.15 9.49 -8.11
C GLY A 90 5.31 8.91 -7.30
N ASP A 91 5.12 8.84 -5.99
CA ASP A 91 6.12 8.23 -5.09
C ASP A 91 6.10 6.70 -5.25
N PRO A 92 7.27 6.04 -5.43
CA PRO A 92 7.36 4.59 -5.60
C PRO A 92 6.77 3.79 -4.42
N ALA A 93 6.64 4.40 -3.23
CA ALA A 93 5.96 3.79 -2.09
C ALA A 93 4.53 3.34 -2.42
N LEU A 94 3.86 3.98 -3.38
CA LEU A 94 2.52 3.61 -3.82
C LEU A 94 2.46 2.21 -4.43
N ASP A 95 3.42 1.87 -5.28
CA ASP A 95 3.49 0.55 -5.92
C ASP A 95 4.12 -0.48 -4.98
N LEU A 96 5.12 -0.06 -4.19
CA LEU A 96 5.79 -0.92 -3.23
C LEU A 96 4.89 -1.36 -2.06
N ALA A 97 3.79 -0.65 -1.81
CA ALA A 97 2.75 -1.10 -0.88
C ALA A 97 2.19 -2.49 -1.26
N ALA A 98 2.21 -2.86 -2.54
CA ALA A 98 1.75 -4.16 -3.03
C ALA A 98 2.55 -5.33 -2.43
N VAL A 99 3.80 -5.12 -2.04
CA VAL A 99 4.62 -6.16 -1.38
C VAL A 99 3.93 -6.64 -0.11
N TYR A 100 3.38 -5.70 0.67
CA TYR A 100 2.75 -6.01 1.95
C TYR A 100 1.31 -6.51 1.80
N THR A 101 0.61 -6.16 0.72
CA THR A 101 -0.82 -6.49 0.54
C THR A 101 -1.06 -7.66 -0.40
N CYS A 102 -0.09 -8.03 -1.24
CA CYS A 102 -0.24 -9.05 -2.28
C CYS A 102 0.72 -10.22 -2.13
N LEU A 103 1.78 -10.10 -1.32
CA LEU A 103 2.75 -11.17 -1.09
C LEU A 103 2.73 -11.63 0.37
N PRO A 104 2.84 -12.95 0.62
CA PRO A 104 3.12 -13.46 1.96
C PRO A 104 4.41 -12.90 2.54
N THR A 105 4.45 -12.71 3.86
CA THR A 105 5.58 -12.12 4.60
C THR A 105 6.91 -12.83 4.32
N GLU A 106 6.89 -14.16 4.17
CA GLU A 106 8.05 -14.98 3.84
C GLU A 106 8.67 -14.66 2.46
N SER A 107 7.91 -14.03 1.56
CA SER A 107 8.37 -13.65 0.22
C SER A 107 8.97 -12.23 0.16
N HIS A 108 8.81 -11.43 1.21
CA HIS A 108 9.25 -10.02 1.21
C HIS A 108 10.76 -9.90 1.05
N ALA A 109 11.54 -10.73 1.76
CA ALA A 109 13.00 -10.72 1.67
C ALA A 109 13.50 -10.98 0.24
N THR A 110 12.94 -12.00 -0.42
CA THR A 110 13.23 -12.33 -1.83
C THR A 110 12.84 -11.18 -2.76
N PHE A 111 11.67 -10.56 -2.54
CA PHE A 111 11.25 -9.41 -3.33
C PHE A 111 12.25 -8.26 -3.23
N TRP A 112 12.66 -7.87 -2.02
CA TRP A 112 13.59 -6.76 -1.83
C TRP A 112 14.98 -7.05 -2.37
N GLN A 113 15.43 -8.31 -2.31
CA GLN A 113 16.70 -8.74 -2.92
C GLN A 113 16.69 -8.54 -4.45
N GLU A 114 15.58 -8.88 -5.12
CA GLU A 114 15.44 -8.74 -6.58
C GLU A 114 15.13 -7.31 -7.02
N TYR A 115 14.29 -6.60 -6.26
CA TYR A 115 13.89 -5.23 -6.56
C TYR A 115 15.06 -4.26 -6.39
N GLY A 116 15.90 -4.49 -5.39
CA GLY A 116 17.07 -3.67 -5.07
C GLY A 116 16.83 -2.72 -3.89
N PRO A 117 17.81 -1.85 -3.58
CA PRO A 117 17.77 -0.99 -2.40
C PRO A 117 16.63 0.03 -2.47
N VAL A 118 15.97 0.22 -1.32
CA VAL A 118 14.88 1.19 -1.12
C VAL A 118 15.20 2.04 0.11
N SER A 119 14.91 3.34 0.04
CA SER A 119 15.15 4.22 1.20
C SER A 119 14.23 3.84 2.37
N PRO A 120 14.67 3.98 3.63
CA PRO A 120 13.84 3.72 4.79
C PRO A 120 12.51 4.48 4.77
N GLU A 121 12.52 5.73 4.33
CA GLU A 121 11.31 6.58 4.22
C GLU A 121 10.31 6.02 3.21
N THR A 122 10.80 5.48 2.10
CA THR A 122 9.96 4.87 1.07
C THR A 122 9.34 3.56 1.57
N LEU A 123 10.09 2.77 2.35
CA LEU A 123 9.57 1.57 3.00
C LEU A 123 8.49 1.92 4.03
N SER A 124 8.72 2.94 4.87
CA SER A 124 7.73 3.40 5.84
C SER A 124 6.44 3.90 5.18
N LEU A 125 6.56 4.69 4.11
CA LEU A 125 5.40 5.15 3.32
C LEU A 125 4.67 4.00 2.64
N ALA A 126 5.40 3.01 2.12
CA ALA A 126 4.81 1.83 1.51
C ALA A 126 4.03 1.00 2.54
N GLY A 127 4.56 0.86 3.76
CA GLY A 127 3.87 0.22 4.87
C GLY A 127 2.59 0.96 5.28
N PHE A 128 2.65 2.30 5.38
CA PHE A 128 1.46 3.12 5.63
C PHE A 128 0.41 2.97 4.52
N GLN A 129 0.83 3.06 3.26
CA GLN A 129 -0.07 2.93 2.11
C GLN A 129 -0.68 1.51 2.02
N ALA A 130 0.08 0.49 2.37
CA ALA A 130 -0.41 -0.89 2.45
C ALA A 130 -1.51 -1.04 3.50
N LEU A 131 -1.29 -0.50 4.70
CA LEU A 131 -2.30 -0.49 5.76
C LEU A 131 -3.55 0.31 5.35
N TYR A 132 -3.35 1.48 4.73
CA TYR A 132 -4.44 2.32 4.25
C TYR A 132 -5.29 1.61 3.19
N SER A 133 -4.65 1.08 2.15
CA SER A 133 -5.33 0.38 1.06
C SER A 133 -6.02 -0.89 1.53
N ALA A 134 -5.39 -1.68 2.40
CA ALA A 134 -6.01 -2.88 2.99
C ALA A 134 -7.27 -2.53 3.78
N ALA A 135 -7.24 -1.46 4.61
CA ALA A 135 -8.40 -1.01 5.37
C ALA A 135 -9.53 -0.54 4.46
N MET A 136 -9.20 0.25 3.44
CA MET A 136 -10.15 0.72 2.43
C MET A 136 -10.84 -0.43 1.68
N ILE A 137 -10.05 -1.37 1.16
CA ILE A 137 -10.53 -2.52 0.39
C ILE A 137 -11.42 -3.42 1.24
N LEU A 138 -11.01 -3.69 2.47
CA LEU A 138 -11.78 -4.51 3.39
C LEU A 138 -13.12 -3.87 3.73
N ASN A 139 -13.11 -2.57 4.06
CA ASN A 139 -14.31 -1.80 4.36
C ASN A 139 -15.25 -1.76 3.16
N TYR A 140 -14.71 -1.52 1.96
CA TYR A 140 -15.50 -1.54 0.72
C TYR A 140 -16.12 -2.91 0.46
N GLY A 141 -15.32 -3.99 0.53
CA GLY A 141 -15.80 -5.36 0.31
C GLY A 141 -16.90 -5.77 1.29
N LEU A 142 -16.83 -5.30 2.53
CA LEU A 142 -17.88 -5.50 3.54
C LEU A 142 -19.20 -4.83 3.13
N HIS A 143 -19.15 -3.52 2.82
CA HIS A 143 -20.37 -2.72 2.60
C HIS A 143 -21.01 -2.97 1.23
N GLU A 144 -20.20 -3.24 0.20
CA GLU A 144 -20.67 -3.53 -1.16
C GLU A 144 -20.94 -5.02 -1.39
N GLN A 145 -20.82 -5.84 -0.33
CA GLN A 145 -21.00 -7.30 -0.36
C GLN A 145 -20.09 -8.02 -1.37
N ASP A 146 -18.97 -7.40 -1.71
CA ASP A 146 -17.97 -7.95 -2.61
C ASP A 146 -17.02 -8.88 -1.84
N GLN A 147 -17.37 -10.16 -1.84
CA GLN A 147 -16.65 -11.21 -1.10
C GLN A 147 -15.18 -11.34 -1.52
N ALA A 148 -14.86 -11.12 -2.79
CA ALA A 148 -13.48 -11.22 -3.27
C ALA A 148 -12.62 -10.08 -2.71
N LEU A 149 -13.17 -8.85 -2.66
CA LEU A 149 -12.47 -7.70 -2.08
C LEU A 149 -12.35 -7.81 -0.58
N PHE A 150 -13.41 -8.28 0.07
CA PHE A 150 -13.40 -8.54 1.49
C PHE A 150 -12.31 -9.55 1.86
N ALA A 151 -12.24 -10.70 1.18
CA ALA A 151 -11.22 -11.71 1.41
C ALA A 151 -9.79 -11.19 1.13
N ALA A 152 -9.60 -10.45 0.05
CA ALA A 152 -8.30 -9.84 -0.26
C ALA A 152 -7.85 -8.84 0.81
N GLY A 153 -8.76 -7.98 1.27
CA GLY A 153 -8.51 -7.03 2.36
C GLY A 153 -8.18 -7.73 3.68
N GLN A 154 -8.90 -8.80 4.02
CA GLN A 154 -8.61 -9.61 5.20
C GLN A 154 -7.21 -10.25 5.12
N GLN A 155 -6.87 -10.85 3.97
CA GLN A 155 -5.58 -11.49 3.79
C GLN A 155 -4.42 -10.50 3.90
N ALA A 156 -4.54 -9.32 3.27
CA ALA A 156 -3.55 -8.25 3.40
C ALA A 156 -3.38 -7.81 4.86
N MET A 157 -4.48 -7.67 5.61
CA MET A 157 -4.44 -7.34 7.03
C MET A 157 -3.77 -8.43 7.88
N LEU A 158 -3.92 -9.71 7.52
CA LEU A 158 -3.24 -10.80 8.21
C LEU A 158 -1.72 -10.77 7.97
N TRP A 159 -1.27 -10.51 6.74
CA TRP A 159 0.16 -10.39 6.44
C TRP A 159 0.78 -9.16 7.12
N LEU A 160 0.11 -8.02 7.06
CA LEU A 160 0.54 -6.82 7.78
C LEU A 160 0.70 -7.07 9.28
N GLN A 161 -0.14 -7.92 9.86
CA GLN A 161 -0.06 -8.26 11.28
C GLN A 161 1.15 -9.12 11.67
N GLN A 162 1.83 -9.73 10.70
CA GLN A 162 3.01 -10.56 10.90
C GLN A 162 4.33 -9.77 10.77
N LEU A 163 4.26 -8.46 10.47
CA LEU A 163 5.43 -7.60 10.36
C LEU A 163 5.99 -7.15 11.71
N CYS A 164 5.34 -7.50 12.82
CA CYS A 164 5.67 -7.10 14.19
C CYS A 164 6.00 -8.31 15.06
#